data_AF-A0A961XHD5-F1
#
_entry.id   AF-A0A961XHD5-F1
#
_cell.length_a   1.000
_cell.length_b   1.000
_cell.length_c   1.000
_cell.angle_alpha   90.00
_cell.angle_beta   90.00
_cell.angle_gamma   90.00
#
_symmetry.space_group_name_H-M   'P 1'
#
loop_
_entity.id
_entity.type
_entity.pdbx_description
1 polymer ?
#
loop_
_entity_poly.entity_id
_entity_poly.type
_entity_poly.pdbx_seq_one_letter_code
_entity_poly.pdbx_strand_id
1 'polypeptide(L)'
;MAGRDELKSHCAKILMLLLGIVALAPVAYAQESWTATRLNKKQVTPALFAETRPAAPSGIPYMLKAEAASGDIVAAWYSQPTTRYDHGVLGDKIEGGALVVQKANGRTYNYRLSPLEVFEDIAPRIADLDGDGVSEVVTILSSLPGGASIAIFGMNGDTVEKLVSTPFIGRPNRWLNIAAIAKFGRGAGKQIAFVATPHIGGNLGFLAYGNRQLALVKTASGFSNHKIGSPELRLGAAADIDGDGVSELALPGNDRKSLKIVRLTSDGIKTLASVSLPSPIDKAIIAEGTGKATTFTVGLENGSAYKIAR
;
A
#
# COMPACT_ATOMS: atom_id res chain seq x y z
N MET A 1 96.97 15.67 12.38
CA MET A 1 97.12 16.69 13.45
C MET A 1 95.71 17.00 13.93
N ALA A 2 95.24 16.41 15.04
CA ALA A 2 95.28 17.00 16.40
C ALA A 2 94.51 18.33 16.46
N GLY A 3 93.51 18.60 17.32
CA GLY A 3 92.86 17.97 18.46
C GLY A 3 91.45 18.61 18.63
N ARG A 4 90.50 18.03 19.38
CA ARG A 4 90.13 18.39 20.79
C ARG A 4 89.97 19.90 21.02
N ASP A 5 88.97 20.47 21.69
CA ASP A 5 87.73 20.15 22.42
C ASP A 5 87.03 21.55 22.53
N GLU A 6 85.71 21.73 22.56
CA GLU A 6 84.89 21.96 23.77
C GLU A 6 83.45 22.21 23.26
N LEU A 7 82.43 21.39 23.59
CA LEU A 7 81.59 21.39 24.79
C LEU A 7 80.69 22.64 25.00
N LYS A 8 79.39 22.34 25.18
CA LYS A 8 78.27 23.14 25.74
C LYS A 8 77.42 23.85 24.66
N SER A 9 76.08 23.83 24.67
CA SER A 9 75.08 23.30 25.59
C SER A 9 73.69 23.68 25.03
N HIS A 10 72.70 22.77 25.12
CA HIS A 10 71.25 23.01 25.17
C HIS A 10 70.54 23.58 23.91
N CYS A 11 69.67 22.77 23.29
CA CYS A 11 68.22 22.77 23.55
C CYS A 11 67.51 21.90 22.51
N ALA A 12 66.95 20.77 22.93
CA ALA A 12 66.11 19.94 22.08
C ALA A 12 64.78 20.65 21.80
N LYS A 13 64.58 21.10 20.55
CA LYS A 13 63.25 21.53 20.08
C LYS A 13 62.50 20.29 19.57
N ILE A 14 61.68 19.69 20.43
CA ILE A 14 60.64 18.75 20.02
C ILE A 14 59.49 19.58 19.45
N LEU A 15 59.31 19.51 18.13
CA LEU A 15 58.14 20.05 17.44
C LEU A 15 57.01 19.01 17.55
N MET A 16 56.11 19.16 18.53
CA MET A 16 54.89 18.38 18.61
C MET A 16 53.91 18.86 17.52
N LEU A 17 53.70 18.03 16.50
CA LEU A 17 52.62 18.18 15.54
C LEU A 17 51.31 17.69 16.21
N LEU A 18 50.44 18.61 16.64
CA LEU A 18 49.09 18.26 17.07
C LEU A 18 48.26 17.86 15.84
N LEU A 19 48.11 16.55 15.59
CA LEU A 19 46.99 16.05 14.80
C LEU A 19 45.72 16.15 15.66
N GLY A 20 44.91 17.17 15.42
CA GLY A 20 43.56 17.23 15.96
C GLY A 20 42.69 16.16 15.29
N ILE A 21 42.49 15.03 15.96
CA ILE A 21 41.45 14.06 15.60
C ILE A 21 40.12 14.71 15.95
N VAL A 22 39.42 15.24 14.94
CA VAL A 22 38.00 15.60 15.06
C VAL A 22 37.24 14.28 15.14
N ALA A 23 36.92 13.83 16.35
CA ALA A 23 35.98 12.75 16.55
C ALA A 23 34.59 13.26 16.13
N LEU A 24 34.17 12.93 14.91
CA LEU A 24 32.77 13.02 14.51
C LEU A 24 31.98 12.02 15.37
N ALA A 25 31.38 12.51 16.45
CA ALA A 25 30.43 11.73 17.21
C ALA A 25 29.31 11.28 16.25
N PRO A 26 28.92 10.00 16.24
CA PRO A 26 27.75 9.58 15.48
C PRO A 26 26.55 10.36 16.01
N VAL A 27 25.91 11.13 15.14
CA VAL A 27 24.62 11.73 15.45
C VAL A 27 23.66 10.57 15.66
N ALA A 28 23.38 10.26 16.92
CA ALA A 28 22.31 9.35 17.29
C ALA A 28 21.00 10.03 16.89
N TYR A 29 20.48 9.70 15.71
CA TYR A 29 19.10 10.03 15.38
C TYR A 29 18.21 9.33 16.40
N ALA A 30 17.58 10.10 17.30
CA ALA A 30 16.50 9.58 18.12
C ALA A 30 15.47 8.97 17.16
N GLN A 31 15.21 7.67 17.31
CA GLN A 31 14.15 7.02 16.56
C GLN A 31 12.84 7.71 16.96
N GLU A 32 12.24 8.46 16.04
CA GLU A 32 10.96 9.15 16.31
C GLU A 32 9.96 8.09 16.80
N SER A 33 9.51 8.25 18.06
CA SER A 33 8.74 7.23 18.75
C SER A 33 7.28 7.34 18.37
N TRP A 34 6.75 6.34 17.68
CA TRP A 34 5.32 6.26 17.40
C TRP A 34 4.57 5.70 18.60
N THR A 35 3.48 6.36 18.98
CA THR A 35 2.65 5.99 20.13
C THR A 35 1.24 5.58 19.70
N ALA A 36 0.63 4.67 20.45
CA ALA A 36 -0.77 4.29 20.29
C ALA A 36 -1.61 4.87 21.42
N THR A 37 -2.52 5.80 21.09
CA THR A 37 -3.46 6.37 22.04
C THR A 37 -4.86 5.83 21.77
N ARG A 38 -5.49 5.24 22.79
CA ARG A 38 -6.87 4.74 22.66
C ARG A 38 -7.83 5.90 22.43
N LEU A 39 -8.69 5.77 21.43
CA LEU A 39 -9.74 6.74 21.13
C LEU A 39 -11.03 6.41 21.87
N ASN A 40 -11.75 7.45 22.29
CA ASN A 40 -13.13 7.32 22.72
C ASN A 40 -14.08 7.33 21.51
N LYS A 41 -15.32 6.85 21.69
CA LYS A 41 -16.30 6.71 20.59
C LYS A 41 -16.59 8.02 19.84
N LYS A 42 -16.48 9.19 20.49
CA LYS A 42 -16.75 10.49 19.86
C LYS A 42 -15.64 10.95 18.92
N GLN A 43 -14.44 10.38 19.06
CA GLN A 43 -13.27 10.72 18.24
C GLN A 43 -13.14 9.83 17.00
N VAL A 44 -13.98 8.81 16.85
CA VAL A 44 -13.88 7.84 15.77
C VAL A 44 -14.92 8.15 14.70
N THR A 45 -14.48 8.26 13.46
CA THR A 45 -15.38 8.46 12.32
C THR A 45 -16.10 7.16 11.97
N PRO A 46 -17.37 7.21 11.51
CA PRO A 46 -18.08 6.01 11.05
C PRO A 46 -17.35 5.28 9.91
N ALA A 47 -16.62 6.03 9.07
CA ALA A 47 -15.82 5.49 7.97
C ALA A 47 -14.72 4.52 8.40
N LEU A 48 -14.32 4.54 9.69
CA LEU A 48 -13.40 3.55 10.24
C LEU A 48 -14.03 2.15 10.25
N PHE A 49 -15.33 2.07 10.56
CA PHE A 49 -16.02 0.80 10.80
C PHE A 49 -16.90 0.34 9.66
N ALA A 50 -17.36 1.27 8.85
CA ALA A 50 -18.22 1.01 7.71
C ALA A 50 -17.60 1.56 6.44
N GLU A 51 -17.84 0.84 5.36
CA GLU A 51 -17.61 1.35 4.02
C GLU A 51 -18.61 2.47 3.72
N THR A 52 -18.12 3.57 3.16
CA THR A 52 -18.92 4.77 2.88
C THR A 52 -19.14 5.00 1.39
N ARG A 53 -18.47 4.24 0.52
CA ARG A 53 -18.72 4.29 -0.92
C ARG A 53 -20.15 3.86 -1.23
N PRO A 54 -20.77 4.45 -2.27
CA PRO A 54 -22.09 4.05 -2.71
C PRO A 54 -22.08 2.60 -3.19
N ALA A 55 -23.19 1.89 -2.96
CA ALA A 55 -23.37 0.54 -3.50
C ALA A 55 -23.27 0.54 -5.04
N ALA A 56 -22.72 -0.54 -5.59
CA ALA A 56 -22.67 -0.72 -7.03
C ALA A 56 -24.11 -0.81 -7.59
N PRO A 57 -24.43 -0.14 -8.72
CA PRO A 57 -25.76 -0.22 -9.34
C PRO A 57 -26.17 -1.62 -9.82
N SER A 58 -25.27 -2.59 -9.75
CA SER A 58 -25.43 -3.95 -10.27
C SER A 58 -26.15 -4.91 -9.32
N GLY A 59 -26.40 -4.51 -8.06
CA GLY A 59 -27.14 -5.32 -7.08
C GLY A 59 -26.39 -6.55 -6.57
N ILE A 60 -25.06 -6.61 -6.77
CA ILE A 60 -24.21 -7.64 -6.18
C ILE A 60 -23.94 -7.27 -4.71
N PRO A 61 -24.09 -8.19 -3.74
CA PRO A 61 -23.85 -7.87 -2.33
C PRO A 61 -22.41 -7.40 -2.09
N TYR A 62 -22.24 -6.51 -1.12
CA TYR A 62 -20.98 -5.84 -0.74
C TYR A 62 -20.24 -5.05 -1.84
N MET A 63 -20.64 -5.17 -3.11
CA MET A 63 -19.99 -4.47 -4.21
C MET A 63 -20.30 -2.98 -4.18
N LEU A 64 -19.29 -2.16 -4.45
CA LEU A 64 -19.37 -0.72 -4.37
C LEU A 64 -18.96 -0.08 -5.68
N LYS A 65 -19.45 1.13 -5.89
CA LYS A 65 -19.02 2.00 -6.97
C LYS A 65 -17.80 2.79 -6.52
N ALA A 66 -16.71 2.65 -7.27
CA ALA A 66 -15.55 3.53 -7.18
C ALA A 66 -15.84 4.82 -7.93
N GLU A 67 -15.39 5.94 -7.38
CA GLU A 67 -15.54 7.26 -7.98
C GLU A 67 -14.18 7.96 -7.99
N ALA A 68 -13.88 8.68 -9.08
CA ALA A 68 -12.66 9.46 -9.23
C ALA A 68 -13.01 10.95 -9.27
N ALA A 69 -12.20 11.77 -8.59
CA ALA A 69 -12.40 13.22 -8.57
C ALA A 69 -12.05 13.91 -9.90
N SER A 70 -11.24 13.25 -10.75
CA SER A 70 -10.77 13.76 -12.03
C SER A 70 -10.39 12.61 -12.97
N GLY A 71 -10.10 12.96 -14.23
CA GLY A 71 -9.75 12.01 -15.29
C GLY A 71 -10.91 11.71 -16.23
N ASP A 72 -10.65 10.91 -17.25
CA ASP A 72 -11.63 10.52 -18.28
C ASP A 72 -12.63 9.47 -17.77
N ILE A 73 -12.19 8.58 -16.88
CA ILE A 73 -12.99 7.63 -16.11
C ILE A 73 -13.37 8.26 -14.76
N VAL A 74 -14.67 8.47 -14.54
CA VAL A 74 -15.20 9.08 -13.31
C VAL A 74 -15.79 8.08 -12.33
N ALA A 75 -16.18 6.90 -12.80
CA ALA A 75 -16.62 5.82 -11.94
C ALA A 75 -16.41 4.43 -12.54
N ALA A 76 -16.34 3.43 -11.68
CA ALA A 76 -16.24 2.04 -12.07
C ALA A 76 -16.85 1.11 -11.00
N TRP A 77 -17.45 0.00 -11.43
CA TRP A 77 -18.02 -1.00 -10.53
C TRP A 77 -18.08 -2.37 -11.21
N TYR A 78 -18.21 -3.43 -10.41
CA TYR A 78 -18.40 -4.78 -10.93
C TYR A 78 -19.88 -5.09 -11.18
N SER A 79 -20.16 -5.91 -12.18
CA SER A 79 -21.51 -6.34 -12.57
C SER A 79 -21.52 -7.82 -12.96
N GLN A 80 -22.71 -8.34 -13.28
CA GLN A 80 -22.94 -9.74 -13.63
C GLN A 80 -22.55 -10.69 -12.48
N PRO A 81 -23.35 -10.75 -11.40
CA PRO A 81 -23.06 -11.63 -10.27
C PRO A 81 -22.89 -13.07 -10.74
N THR A 82 -21.88 -13.75 -10.20
CA THR A 82 -21.61 -15.14 -10.54
C THR A 82 -21.08 -15.91 -9.33
N THR A 83 -21.40 -17.20 -9.28
CA THR A 83 -20.93 -18.14 -8.25
C THR A 83 -19.91 -19.14 -8.82
N ARG A 84 -19.33 -18.84 -9.99
CA ARG A 84 -18.41 -19.77 -10.69
C ARG A 84 -17.07 -19.97 -9.98
N TYR A 85 -16.72 -19.12 -9.04
CA TYR A 85 -15.50 -19.19 -8.24
C TYR A 85 -15.87 -19.28 -6.76
N ASP A 86 -15.82 -20.49 -6.18
CA ASP A 86 -16.25 -20.75 -4.81
C ASP A 86 -15.09 -20.60 -3.82
N HIS A 87 -14.71 -19.36 -3.49
CA HIS A 87 -13.69 -19.08 -2.47
C HIS A 87 -14.29 -18.49 -1.19
N GLY A 88 -15.17 -17.49 -1.30
CA GLY A 88 -15.90 -16.99 -0.13
C GLY A 88 -15.13 -15.98 0.72
N VAL A 89 -14.01 -15.46 0.24
CA VAL A 89 -13.04 -14.75 1.10
C VAL A 89 -13.54 -13.38 1.56
N LEU A 90 -14.47 -12.78 0.82
CA LEU A 90 -15.00 -11.42 1.03
C LEU A 90 -16.31 -11.38 1.84
N GLY A 91 -16.74 -12.52 2.39
CA GLY A 91 -17.94 -12.61 3.23
C GLY A 91 -19.19 -13.18 2.53
N ASP A 92 -19.15 -13.33 1.21
CA ASP A 92 -20.07 -14.15 0.44
C ASP A 92 -19.34 -14.91 -0.68
N LYS A 93 -20.08 -15.66 -1.49
CA LYS A 93 -19.57 -16.47 -2.61
C LYS A 93 -19.97 -15.90 -3.99
N ILE A 94 -20.26 -14.60 -4.07
CA ILE A 94 -20.78 -13.94 -5.27
C ILE A 94 -19.74 -12.94 -5.77
N GLU A 95 -19.18 -13.24 -6.94
CA GLU A 95 -18.14 -12.42 -7.56
C GLU A 95 -18.66 -11.66 -8.78
N GLY A 96 -17.87 -10.69 -9.25
CA GLY A 96 -18.17 -9.93 -10.46
C GLY A 96 -17.76 -10.66 -11.74
N GLY A 97 -18.68 -10.81 -12.70
CA GLY A 97 -18.40 -11.36 -14.03
C GLY A 97 -18.00 -10.33 -15.08
N ALA A 98 -18.22 -9.04 -14.80
CA ALA A 98 -17.88 -7.93 -15.70
C ALA A 98 -17.50 -6.65 -14.93
N LEU A 99 -16.68 -5.83 -15.57
CA LEU A 99 -16.33 -4.48 -15.13
C LEU A 99 -17.18 -3.48 -15.91
N VAL A 100 -17.77 -2.52 -15.21
CA VAL A 100 -18.44 -1.35 -15.79
C VAL A 100 -17.57 -0.13 -15.52
N VAL A 101 -17.34 0.66 -16.56
CA VAL A 101 -16.61 1.93 -16.52
C VAL A 101 -17.53 3.04 -16.99
N GLN A 102 -17.60 4.13 -16.25
CA GLN A 102 -18.32 5.34 -16.60
C GLN A 102 -17.35 6.47 -16.92
N LYS A 103 -17.48 7.06 -18.10
CA LYS A 103 -16.70 8.25 -18.49
C LYS A 103 -17.34 9.53 -17.97
N ALA A 104 -16.58 10.63 -18.01
CA ALA A 104 -17.04 11.97 -17.60
C ALA A 104 -18.31 12.45 -18.33
N ASN A 105 -18.57 11.96 -19.55
CA ASN A 105 -19.81 12.26 -20.29
C ASN A 105 -21.04 11.45 -19.83
N GLY A 106 -20.91 10.65 -18.77
CA GLY A 106 -21.98 9.83 -18.20
C GLY A 106 -22.19 8.48 -18.88
N ARG A 107 -21.61 8.24 -20.07
CA ARG A 107 -21.75 6.96 -20.80
C ARG A 107 -21.01 5.84 -20.06
N THR A 108 -21.61 4.66 -20.09
CA THR A 108 -21.08 3.45 -19.47
C THR A 108 -20.64 2.44 -20.51
N TYR A 109 -19.57 1.73 -20.19
CA TYR A 109 -18.92 0.75 -21.05
C TYR A 109 -18.61 -0.48 -20.21
N ASN A 110 -18.71 -1.67 -20.82
CA ASN A 110 -18.60 -2.93 -20.10
C ASN A 110 -17.48 -3.79 -20.66
N TYR A 111 -16.72 -4.42 -19.78
CA TYR A 111 -15.79 -5.50 -20.11
C TYR A 111 -16.26 -6.79 -19.43
N ARG A 112 -16.62 -7.80 -20.22
CA ARG A 112 -17.03 -9.11 -19.70
C ARG A 112 -15.82 -10.03 -19.62
N LEU A 113 -15.58 -10.63 -18.46
CA LEU A 113 -14.52 -11.63 -18.29
C LEU A 113 -14.87 -12.94 -19.00
N SER A 114 -13.83 -13.72 -19.28
CA SER A 114 -14.01 -15.12 -19.66
C SER A 114 -14.77 -15.89 -18.56
N PRO A 115 -15.43 -17.02 -18.88
CA PRO A 115 -16.04 -17.89 -17.87
C PRO A 115 -15.05 -18.52 -16.88
N LEU A 116 -13.74 -18.38 -17.12
CA LEU A 116 -12.68 -18.95 -16.28
C LEU A 116 -12.12 -17.95 -15.27
N GLU A 117 -12.62 -16.73 -15.24
CA GLU A 117 -12.13 -15.66 -14.36
C GLU A 117 -13.29 -14.93 -13.69
N VAL A 118 -13.03 -14.33 -12.54
CA VAL A 118 -13.95 -13.42 -11.84
C VAL A 118 -13.18 -12.20 -11.35
N PHE A 119 -13.88 -11.10 -11.08
CA PHE A 119 -13.37 -10.03 -10.24
C PHE A 119 -13.62 -10.41 -8.78
N GLU A 120 -12.57 -10.85 -8.07
CA GLU A 120 -12.63 -11.22 -6.65
C GLU A 120 -12.21 -10.02 -5.78
N ASP A 121 -13.08 -9.02 -5.75
CA ASP A 121 -12.89 -7.71 -5.13
C ASP A 121 -14.25 -7.04 -4.92
N ILE A 122 -14.37 -6.11 -3.96
CA ILE A 122 -15.65 -5.42 -3.70
C ILE A 122 -15.80 -4.14 -4.53
N ALA A 123 -14.69 -3.52 -4.96
CA ALA A 123 -14.73 -2.31 -5.76
C ALA A 123 -13.40 -2.02 -6.44
N PRO A 124 -13.39 -1.67 -7.73
CA PRO A 124 -12.16 -1.30 -8.42
C PRO A 124 -11.52 -0.05 -7.80
N ARG A 125 -10.26 0.22 -8.14
CA ARG A 125 -9.60 1.50 -7.81
C ARG A 125 -9.33 2.26 -9.10
N ILE A 126 -9.65 3.55 -9.13
CA ILE A 126 -9.39 4.41 -10.30
C ILE A 126 -8.20 5.31 -9.96
N ALA A 127 -7.19 5.32 -10.81
CA ALA A 127 -6.03 6.18 -10.65
C ALA A 127 -5.33 6.38 -12.00
N ASP A 128 -4.91 7.60 -12.27
CA ASP A 128 -3.81 7.87 -13.21
C ASP A 128 -2.52 7.30 -12.59
N LEU A 129 -2.05 6.17 -13.15
CA LEU A 129 -0.93 5.38 -12.62
C LEU A 129 0.41 5.81 -13.17
N ASP A 130 0.50 6.25 -14.42
CA ASP A 130 1.76 6.64 -15.06
C ASP A 130 1.96 8.16 -15.18
N GLY A 131 0.94 8.96 -14.86
CA GLY A 131 0.99 10.40 -14.77
C GLY A 131 0.71 11.12 -16.09
N ASP A 132 0.09 10.45 -17.07
CA ASP A 132 -0.22 11.03 -18.38
C ASP A 132 -1.54 11.81 -18.41
N GLY A 133 -2.30 11.81 -17.31
CA GLY A 133 -3.59 12.49 -17.17
C GLY A 133 -4.80 11.64 -17.61
N VAL A 134 -4.58 10.41 -18.06
CA VAL A 134 -5.62 9.40 -18.35
C VAL A 134 -5.76 8.49 -17.13
N SER A 135 -7.00 8.09 -16.80
CA SER A 135 -7.23 7.24 -15.64
C SER A 135 -7.20 5.76 -16.03
N GLU A 136 -6.50 4.95 -15.24
CA GLU A 136 -6.64 3.50 -15.26
C GLU A 136 -7.60 2.99 -14.18
N VAL A 137 -8.14 1.80 -14.41
CA VAL A 137 -8.92 1.03 -13.43
C VAL A 137 -8.12 -0.20 -13.00
N VAL A 138 -7.72 -0.21 -11.72
CA VAL A 138 -7.04 -1.32 -11.07
C VAL A 138 -8.05 -2.27 -10.47
N THR A 139 -7.90 -3.55 -10.77
CA THR A 139 -8.81 -4.63 -10.37
C THR A 139 -8.04 -5.84 -9.85
N ILE A 140 -8.75 -6.73 -9.15
CA ILE A 140 -8.23 -8.04 -8.73
C ILE A 140 -9.04 -9.10 -9.47
N LEU A 141 -8.37 -9.81 -10.38
CA LEU A 141 -8.92 -10.98 -11.05
C LEU A 141 -8.63 -12.22 -10.21
N SER A 142 -9.50 -13.22 -10.28
CA SER A 142 -9.19 -14.59 -9.88
C SER A 142 -9.55 -15.56 -10.99
N SER A 143 -8.57 -16.36 -11.39
CA SER A 143 -8.71 -17.43 -12.38
C SER A 143 -9.02 -18.75 -11.69
N LEU A 144 -9.96 -19.52 -12.27
CA LEU A 144 -10.33 -20.84 -11.75
C LEU A 144 -9.13 -21.76 -11.53
N PRO A 145 -8.18 -21.92 -12.48
CA PRO A 145 -6.96 -22.70 -12.24
C PRO A 145 -5.83 -21.92 -11.57
N GLY A 146 -5.76 -20.60 -11.73
CA GLY A 146 -4.55 -19.81 -11.43
C GLY A 146 -4.54 -19.04 -10.11
N GLY A 147 -5.71 -18.80 -9.51
CA GLY A 147 -5.82 -17.85 -8.39
C GLY A 147 -5.74 -16.39 -8.87
N ALA A 148 -5.30 -15.48 -8.00
CA ALA A 148 -5.44 -14.05 -8.21
C ALA A 148 -4.38 -13.40 -9.11
N SER A 149 -4.75 -12.27 -9.72
CA SER A 149 -3.88 -11.39 -10.51
C SER A 149 -4.35 -9.94 -10.36
N ILE A 150 -3.41 -8.99 -10.39
CA ILE A 150 -3.74 -7.57 -10.51
C ILE A 150 -3.85 -7.25 -11.99
N ALA A 151 -4.98 -6.70 -12.41
CA ALA A 151 -5.21 -6.30 -13.80
C ALA A 151 -5.57 -4.82 -13.91
N ILE A 152 -5.04 -4.20 -14.95
CA ILE A 152 -5.24 -2.79 -15.29
C ILE A 152 -6.13 -2.73 -16.52
N PHE A 153 -7.19 -1.95 -16.42
CA PHE A 153 -8.11 -1.65 -17.50
C PHE A 153 -8.04 -0.17 -17.84
N GLY A 154 -8.31 0.17 -19.09
CA GLY A 154 -8.39 1.55 -19.56
C GLY A 154 -9.40 1.70 -20.70
N MET A 155 -9.56 2.92 -21.16
CA MET A 155 -10.42 3.23 -22.31
C MET A 155 -9.60 3.26 -23.60
N ASN A 156 -10.11 2.59 -24.63
CA ASN A 156 -9.68 2.77 -26.01
C ASN A 156 -10.88 3.30 -26.80
N GLY A 157 -10.96 4.62 -26.91
CA GLY A 157 -12.12 5.35 -27.43
C GLY A 157 -13.38 5.10 -26.60
N ASP A 158 -14.28 4.30 -27.18
CA ASP A 158 -15.59 3.89 -26.64
C ASP A 158 -15.61 2.41 -26.23
N THR A 159 -14.43 1.82 -25.96
CA THR A 159 -14.30 0.44 -25.50
C THR A 159 -13.46 0.39 -24.24
N VAL A 160 -13.81 -0.51 -23.30
CA VAL A 160 -12.95 -0.85 -22.16
C VAL A 160 -12.02 -1.95 -22.63
N GLU A 161 -10.72 -1.83 -22.36
CA GLU A 161 -9.73 -2.86 -22.67
C GLU A 161 -8.94 -3.25 -21.43
N LYS A 162 -8.56 -4.54 -21.33
CA LYS A 162 -7.55 -5.00 -20.37
C LYS A 162 -6.18 -4.63 -20.91
N LEU A 163 -5.52 -3.65 -20.30
CA LEU A 163 -4.22 -3.14 -20.73
C LEU A 163 -3.11 -4.15 -20.42
N VAL A 164 -3.10 -4.66 -19.19
CA VAL A 164 -2.10 -5.60 -18.69
C VAL A 164 -2.62 -6.31 -17.43
N SER A 165 -2.04 -7.45 -17.10
CA SER A 165 -2.21 -8.09 -15.80
C SER A 165 -0.91 -8.75 -15.33
N THR A 166 -0.72 -8.91 -14.02
CA THR A 166 0.35 -9.75 -13.50
C THR A 166 0.11 -11.23 -13.87
N PRO A 167 1.13 -12.10 -13.82
CA PRO A 167 0.88 -13.54 -13.76
C PRO A 167 -0.05 -13.88 -12.58
N PHE A 168 -0.81 -14.96 -12.74
CA PHE A 168 -1.62 -15.49 -11.64
C PHE A 168 -0.72 -16.05 -10.53
N ILE A 169 -1.12 -15.89 -9.27
CA ILE A 169 -0.30 -16.24 -8.10
C ILE A 169 -0.37 -17.73 -7.70
N GLY A 170 -0.45 -18.61 -8.71
CA GLY A 170 -0.27 -20.05 -8.57
C GLY A 170 -1.52 -20.85 -8.86
N ARG A 171 -2.34 -21.11 -7.83
CA ARG A 171 -3.42 -22.10 -7.84
C ARG A 171 -4.75 -21.50 -7.37
N PRO A 172 -5.89 -22.20 -7.52
CA PRO A 172 -7.20 -21.69 -7.09
C PRO A 172 -7.16 -21.27 -5.61
N ASN A 173 -7.98 -20.27 -5.26
CA ASN A 173 -8.12 -19.74 -3.89
C ASN A 173 -6.83 -19.17 -3.31
N ARG A 174 -5.88 -18.79 -4.18
CA ARG A 174 -4.79 -17.87 -3.82
C ARG A 174 -5.24 -16.47 -4.16
N TRP A 175 -5.39 -15.64 -3.14
CA TRP A 175 -5.90 -14.29 -3.28
C TRP A 175 -4.89 -13.25 -2.79
N LEU A 176 -5.09 -12.00 -3.21
CA LEU A 176 -4.30 -10.84 -2.82
C LEU A 176 -5.24 -9.67 -2.54
N ASN A 177 -4.80 -8.71 -1.73
CA ASN A 177 -5.54 -7.47 -1.52
C ASN A 177 -4.66 -6.25 -1.82
N ILE A 178 -5.22 -5.25 -2.49
CA ILE A 178 -4.57 -3.96 -2.71
C ILE A 178 -4.57 -3.18 -1.40
N ALA A 179 -3.38 -2.85 -0.90
CA ALA A 179 -3.18 -2.08 0.33
C ALA A 179 -3.34 -0.58 0.09
N ALA A 180 -2.79 -0.06 -1.01
CA ALA A 180 -2.91 1.35 -1.41
C ALA A 180 -2.39 1.58 -2.84
N ILE A 181 -2.76 2.70 -3.43
CA ILE A 181 -2.16 3.23 -4.66
C ILE A 181 -1.69 4.65 -4.36
N ALA A 182 -0.38 4.88 -4.43
CA ALA A 182 0.23 6.17 -4.11
C ALA A 182 1.61 6.29 -4.75
N LYS A 183 2.22 7.47 -4.67
CA LYS A 183 3.59 7.71 -5.10
C LYS A 183 4.55 7.16 -4.05
N PHE A 184 4.96 5.90 -4.17
CA PHE A 184 5.91 5.23 -3.26
C PHE A 184 7.37 5.33 -3.72
N GLY A 185 7.61 5.88 -4.91
CA GLY A 185 8.94 6.15 -5.44
C GLY A 185 9.07 7.56 -6.03
N ARG A 186 10.29 7.92 -6.44
CA ARG A 186 10.62 9.26 -6.96
C ARG A 186 10.21 9.48 -8.43
N GLY A 187 9.85 8.41 -9.15
CA GLY A 187 9.35 8.50 -10.53
C GLY A 187 7.99 9.21 -10.65
N ALA A 188 7.56 9.55 -11.86
CA ALA A 188 6.32 10.32 -12.09
C ALA A 188 5.05 9.56 -11.67
N GLY A 189 4.98 8.25 -11.96
CA GLY A 189 3.81 7.43 -11.70
C GLY A 189 3.62 6.98 -10.24
N LYS A 190 2.40 6.52 -9.96
CA LYS A 190 2.02 5.86 -8.70
C LYS A 190 2.36 4.37 -8.77
N GLN A 191 2.59 3.77 -7.61
CA GLN A 191 2.76 2.33 -7.46
C GLN A 191 1.54 1.73 -6.76
N ILE A 192 1.26 0.47 -7.09
CA ILE A 192 0.21 -0.34 -6.47
C ILE A 192 0.88 -1.18 -5.37
N ALA A 193 0.58 -0.86 -4.11
CA ALA A 193 0.96 -1.68 -2.98
C ALA A 193 -0.10 -2.77 -2.76
N PHE A 194 0.33 -4.03 -2.63
CA PHE A 194 -0.57 -5.16 -2.44
C PHE A 194 0.04 -6.19 -1.48
N VAL A 195 -0.79 -7.01 -0.84
CA VAL A 195 -0.34 -8.15 -0.06
C VAL A 195 -0.88 -9.42 -0.70
N ALA A 196 0.03 -10.28 -1.17
CA ALA A 196 -0.30 -11.59 -1.70
C ALA A 196 -0.47 -12.60 -0.55
N THR A 197 -1.52 -13.41 -0.62
CA THR A 197 -1.88 -14.44 0.35
C THR A 197 -1.91 -13.94 1.80
N PRO A 198 -2.70 -12.89 2.12
CA PRO A 198 -2.67 -12.23 3.44
C PRO A 198 -3.01 -13.16 4.61
N HIS A 199 -3.64 -14.31 4.37
CA HIS A 199 -3.98 -15.30 5.42
C HIS A 199 -2.96 -16.44 5.58
N ILE A 200 -1.92 -16.48 4.73
CA ILE A 200 -0.97 -17.61 4.66
C ILE A 200 0.45 -17.09 4.61
N GLY A 201 0.86 -16.49 3.47
CA GLY A 201 2.23 -16.04 3.25
C GLY A 201 2.45 -14.61 3.74
N GLY A 202 1.49 -13.72 3.45
CA GLY A 202 1.57 -12.32 3.87
C GLY A 202 2.73 -11.56 3.22
N ASN A 203 2.81 -11.64 1.89
CA ASN A 203 3.88 -11.03 1.10
C ASN A 203 3.42 -9.66 0.57
N LEU A 204 3.92 -8.58 1.16
CA LEU A 204 3.78 -7.23 0.64
C LEU A 204 4.61 -7.09 -0.65
N GLY A 205 4.04 -6.46 -1.66
CA GLY A 205 4.74 -6.07 -2.89
C GLY A 205 4.31 -4.71 -3.40
N PHE A 206 5.15 -4.11 -4.24
CA PHE A 206 4.88 -2.87 -4.96
C PHE A 206 5.01 -3.11 -6.46
N LEU A 207 3.99 -2.74 -7.24
CA LEU A 207 4.03 -2.77 -8.70
C LEU A 207 4.14 -1.35 -9.25
N ALA A 208 5.03 -1.15 -10.21
CA ALA A 208 5.04 0.04 -11.05
C ALA A 208 4.31 -0.27 -12.37
N TYR A 209 3.48 0.66 -12.81
CA TYR A 209 2.83 0.60 -14.12
C TYR A 209 3.50 1.60 -15.07
N GLY A 210 3.69 1.19 -16.32
CA GLY A 210 4.17 2.05 -17.39
C GLY A 210 4.38 1.26 -18.67
N ASN A 211 4.20 1.91 -19.83
CA ASN A 211 4.30 1.26 -21.14
C ASN A 211 3.45 -0.03 -21.25
N ARG A 212 2.24 -0.01 -20.67
CA ARG A 212 1.32 -1.16 -20.59
C ARG A 212 1.97 -2.41 -19.96
N GLN A 213 2.86 -2.21 -18.99
CA GLN A 213 3.50 -3.29 -18.22
C GLN A 213 3.34 -3.05 -16.72
N LEU A 214 3.22 -4.15 -15.96
CA LEU A 214 3.31 -4.14 -14.50
C LEU A 214 4.63 -4.77 -14.07
N ALA A 215 5.53 -3.97 -13.53
CA ALA A 215 6.83 -4.41 -13.03
C ALA A 215 6.80 -4.53 -11.50
N LEU A 216 7.19 -5.70 -10.98
CA LEU A 216 7.38 -5.89 -9.54
C LEU A 216 8.64 -5.16 -9.09
N VAL A 217 8.47 -4.17 -8.22
CA VAL A 217 9.55 -3.29 -7.75
C VAL A 217 10.32 -3.96 -6.61
N LYS A 218 9.62 -4.28 -5.52
CA LYS A 218 10.16 -4.97 -4.34
C LYS A 218 9.07 -5.75 -3.62
N THR A 219 9.49 -6.72 -2.82
CA THR A 219 8.62 -7.51 -1.94
C THR A 219 9.22 -7.69 -0.55
N ALA A 220 8.36 -7.91 0.44
CA ALA A 220 8.75 -8.30 1.80
C ALA A 220 7.66 -9.16 2.44
N SER A 221 8.06 -10.18 3.20
CA SER A 221 7.14 -11.01 3.97
C SER A 221 6.77 -10.36 5.30
N GLY A 222 5.72 -10.86 5.95
CA GLY A 222 5.38 -10.49 7.34
C GLY A 222 4.28 -9.45 7.48
N PHE A 223 3.38 -9.36 6.51
CA PHE A 223 2.24 -8.44 6.45
C PHE A 223 0.91 -9.14 6.17
N SER A 224 -0.17 -8.69 6.81
CA SER A 224 -1.52 -9.19 6.55
C SER A 224 -2.52 -8.03 6.54
N ASN A 225 -3.02 -7.65 5.36
CA ASN A 225 -4.01 -6.58 5.19
C ASN A 225 -5.43 -7.10 4.96
N HIS A 226 -5.78 -8.28 5.48
CA HIS A 226 -7.14 -8.79 5.37
C HIS A 226 -7.48 -9.78 6.50
N LYS A 227 -8.71 -9.72 6.99
CA LYS A 227 -9.30 -10.74 7.86
C LYS A 227 -10.19 -11.63 7.00
N ILE A 228 -9.91 -12.93 6.97
CA ILE A 228 -10.65 -13.89 6.14
C ILE A 228 -12.17 -13.83 6.42
N GLY A 229 -12.98 -13.80 5.36
CA GLY A 229 -14.44 -13.71 5.43
C GLY A 229 -14.98 -12.31 5.72
N SER A 230 -14.14 -11.28 5.77
CA SER A 230 -14.58 -9.89 5.94
C SER A 230 -14.73 -9.19 4.58
N PRO A 231 -15.72 -8.32 4.40
CA PRO A 231 -15.76 -7.42 3.25
C PRO A 231 -14.84 -6.19 3.41
N GLU A 232 -14.14 -6.02 4.54
CA GLU A 232 -13.28 -4.86 4.77
C GLU A 232 -11.90 -5.04 4.13
N LEU A 233 -11.65 -4.31 3.05
CA LEU A 233 -10.39 -4.37 2.30
C LEU A 233 -9.40 -3.25 2.63
N ARG A 234 -9.75 -2.29 3.49
CA ARG A 234 -8.98 -1.05 3.73
C ARG A 234 -8.00 -1.16 4.90
N LEU A 235 -7.43 -2.33 5.15
CA LEU A 235 -6.38 -2.54 6.17
C LEU A 235 -5.01 -2.06 5.63
N GLY A 236 -4.96 -0.85 5.09
CA GLY A 236 -3.78 -0.21 4.54
C GLY A 236 -4.06 1.26 4.25
N ALA A 237 -3.10 2.13 4.54
CA ALA A 237 -3.19 3.54 4.21
C ALA A 237 -1.82 4.08 3.78
N ALA A 238 -1.81 4.88 2.72
CA ALA A 238 -0.63 5.59 2.27
C ALA A 238 -0.64 7.04 2.76
N ALA A 239 0.51 7.55 3.19
CA ALA A 239 0.69 8.97 3.52
C ALA A 239 2.16 9.36 3.44
N ASP A 240 2.42 10.59 2.97
CA ASP A 240 3.76 11.20 3.04
C ASP A 240 3.98 11.74 4.46
N ILE A 241 4.70 10.96 5.28
CA ILE A 241 4.85 11.22 6.71
C ILE A 241 6.09 12.06 7.03
N ASP A 242 6.97 12.34 6.08
CA ASP A 242 8.11 13.27 6.29
C ASP A 242 8.15 14.46 5.32
N GLY A 243 7.17 14.57 4.43
CA GLY A 243 6.98 15.71 3.53
C GLY A 243 7.95 15.70 2.35
N ASP A 244 8.52 14.55 2.00
CA ASP A 244 9.51 14.43 0.91
C ASP A 244 8.88 14.20 -0.47
N GLY A 245 7.54 14.16 -0.53
CA GLY A 245 6.75 13.93 -1.74
C GLY A 245 6.61 12.44 -2.09
N VAL A 246 7.14 11.53 -1.29
CA VAL A 246 6.96 10.08 -1.40
C VAL A 246 6.13 9.60 -0.22
N SER A 247 5.14 8.75 -0.49
CA SER A 247 4.29 8.16 0.53
C SER A 247 4.96 6.96 1.19
N GLU A 248 4.70 6.81 2.48
CA GLU A 248 4.88 5.58 3.24
C GLU A 248 3.57 4.80 3.27
N LEU A 249 3.67 3.51 3.60
CA LEU A 249 2.52 2.63 3.78
C LEU A 249 2.40 2.20 5.23
N ALA A 250 1.26 2.50 5.85
CA ALA A 250 0.86 1.92 7.12
C ALA A 250 -0.06 0.72 6.87
N LEU A 251 0.33 -0.46 7.35
CA LEU A 251 -0.45 -1.70 7.23
C LEU A 251 -0.11 -2.69 8.36
N PRO A 252 -0.97 -3.68 8.64
CA PRO A 252 -0.73 -4.61 9.73
C PRO A 252 0.42 -5.58 9.45
N GLY A 253 1.14 -5.97 10.50
CA GLY A 253 1.99 -7.17 10.48
C GLY A 253 1.17 -8.46 10.30
N ASN A 254 1.85 -9.60 10.11
CA ASN A 254 1.19 -10.92 9.92
C ASN A 254 0.20 -11.28 11.05
N ASP A 255 0.50 -10.90 12.29
CA ASP A 255 -0.36 -11.15 13.45
C ASP A 255 -1.57 -10.21 13.51
N ARG A 256 -1.61 -9.19 12.65
CA ARG A 256 -2.48 -8.02 12.68
C ARG A 256 -2.49 -7.25 14.01
N LYS A 257 -1.65 -7.61 14.98
CA LYS A 257 -1.53 -6.97 16.32
C LYS A 257 -0.45 -5.88 16.36
N SER A 258 0.13 -5.58 15.22
CA SER A 258 1.07 -4.48 15.06
C SER A 258 0.69 -3.67 13.82
N LEU A 259 0.69 -2.33 13.95
CA LEU A 259 0.71 -1.44 12.79
C LEU A 259 2.16 -1.20 12.38
N LYS A 260 2.53 -1.60 11.17
CA LYS A 260 3.85 -1.34 10.59
C LYS A 260 3.74 -0.15 9.64
N ILE A 261 4.68 0.78 9.76
CA ILE A 261 4.85 1.88 8.82
C ILE A 261 6.11 1.59 8.03
N VAL A 262 5.98 1.47 6.71
CA VAL A 262 7.06 1.05 5.82
C VAL A 262 7.30 2.04 4.70
N ARG A 263 8.57 2.13 4.29
CA ARG A 263 9.03 2.93 3.15
C ARG A 263 9.60 2.00 2.08
N LEU A 264 9.22 2.25 0.83
CA LEU A 264 9.89 1.65 -0.32
C LEU A 264 11.19 2.40 -0.59
N THR A 265 12.30 1.66 -0.69
CA THR A 265 13.64 2.20 -0.97
C THR A 265 14.30 1.44 -2.12
N SER A 266 15.43 1.93 -2.63
CA SER A 266 16.24 1.22 -3.62
C SER A 266 16.63 -0.20 -3.15
N ASP A 267 16.90 -0.33 -1.87
CA ASP A 267 17.46 -1.55 -1.28
C ASP A 267 16.36 -2.54 -0.85
N GLY A 268 15.13 -2.07 -0.67
CA GLY A 268 14.00 -2.90 -0.26
C GLY A 268 12.89 -2.12 0.45
N ILE A 269 12.06 -2.84 1.19
CA ILE A 269 10.99 -2.26 2.01
C ILE A 269 11.53 -2.13 3.44
N LYS A 270 11.71 -0.90 3.92
CA LYS A 270 12.23 -0.61 5.25
C LYS A 270 11.07 -0.32 6.22
N THR A 271 11.03 -1.01 7.35
CA THR A 271 10.12 -0.65 8.44
C THR A 271 10.67 0.55 9.21
N LEU A 272 9.90 1.64 9.23
CA LEU A 272 10.21 2.87 9.96
C LEU A 272 9.68 2.80 11.39
N ALA A 273 8.51 2.18 11.57
CA ALA A 273 7.89 2.01 12.88
C ALA A 273 7.08 0.71 12.94
N SER A 274 6.96 0.16 14.15
CA SER A 274 6.09 -0.99 14.45
C SER A 274 5.43 -0.71 15.80
N VAL A 275 4.13 -0.46 15.78
CA VAL A 275 3.35 -0.08 16.97
C VAL A 275 2.45 -1.23 17.38
N SER A 276 2.67 -1.77 18.57
CA SER A 276 1.88 -2.87 19.12
C SER A 276 0.48 -2.41 19.52
N LEU A 277 -0.51 -3.25 19.25
CA LEU A 277 -1.93 -3.04 19.54
C LEU A 277 -2.46 -4.22 20.36
N PRO A 278 -3.44 -3.99 21.25
CA PRO A 278 -3.94 -5.02 22.16
C PRO A 278 -4.81 -6.09 21.49
N SER A 279 -5.22 -5.88 20.24
CA SER A 279 -6.10 -6.76 19.47
C SER A 279 -5.76 -6.64 17.98
N PRO A 280 -6.03 -7.69 17.17
CA PRO A 280 -5.81 -7.62 15.72
C PRO A 280 -6.58 -6.46 15.08
N ILE A 281 -5.97 -5.81 14.08
CA ILE A 281 -6.61 -4.84 13.19
C ILE A 281 -7.54 -5.60 12.23
N ASP A 282 -8.82 -5.20 12.15
CA ASP A 282 -9.79 -5.76 11.20
C ASP A 282 -10.77 -4.72 10.64
N LYS A 283 -10.38 -3.45 10.73
CA LYS A 283 -11.11 -2.29 10.23
C LYS A 283 -10.21 -1.47 9.33
N ALA A 284 -10.79 -0.45 8.71
CA ALA A 284 -10.03 0.47 7.89
C ALA A 284 -8.87 1.10 8.67
N ILE A 285 -7.83 1.47 7.94
CA ILE A 285 -6.78 2.36 8.43
C ILE A 285 -7.01 3.71 7.75
N ILE A 286 -7.15 4.77 8.54
CA ILE A 286 -7.38 6.12 8.03
C ILE A 286 -6.13 6.94 8.31
N ALA A 287 -5.53 7.52 7.28
CA ALA A 287 -4.45 8.49 7.42
C ALA A 287 -5.01 9.92 7.38
N GLU A 288 -4.56 10.78 8.29
CA GLU A 288 -4.96 12.18 8.38
C GLU A 288 -3.73 13.07 8.63
N GLY A 289 -3.74 14.29 8.09
CA GLY A 289 -2.62 15.23 8.20
C GLY A 289 -1.49 14.94 7.21
N THR A 290 -0.43 15.76 7.27
CA THR A 290 0.71 15.69 6.36
C THR A 290 2.04 15.82 7.10
N GLY A 291 3.09 15.21 6.56
CA GLY A 291 4.43 15.25 7.14
C GLY A 291 4.43 14.77 8.59
N LYS A 292 5.12 15.50 9.47
CA LYS A 292 5.23 15.14 10.90
C LYS A 292 3.90 15.18 11.65
N ALA A 293 2.87 15.86 11.11
CA ALA A 293 1.54 15.90 11.70
C ALA A 293 0.66 14.72 11.25
N THR A 294 1.15 13.83 10.39
CA THR A 294 0.38 12.67 9.95
C THR A 294 0.10 11.72 11.09
N THR A 295 -1.15 11.26 11.16
CA THR A 295 -1.60 10.27 12.12
C THR A 295 -2.40 9.18 11.44
N PHE A 296 -2.37 7.97 12.00
CA PHE A 296 -3.16 6.84 11.52
C PHE A 296 -4.20 6.43 12.56
N THR A 297 -5.46 6.38 12.19
CA THR A 297 -6.52 5.82 13.02
C THR A 297 -6.78 4.37 12.61
N VAL A 298 -6.76 3.45 13.57
CA VAL A 298 -6.93 2.00 13.37
C VAL A 298 -8.06 1.47 14.24
N GLY A 299 -8.91 0.61 13.67
CA GLY A 299 -9.94 -0.13 14.40
C GLY A 299 -9.60 -1.62 14.56
N LEU A 300 -9.93 -2.19 15.72
CA LEU A 300 -9.51 -3.54 16.11
C LEU A 300 -10.70 -4.51 16.26
N GLU A 301 -10.41 -5.82 16.23
CA GLU A 301 -11.39 -6.91 16.34
C GLU A 301 -12.22 -6.85 17.64
N ASN A 302 -11.65 -6.32 18.72
CA ASN A 302 -12.35 -6.12 20.01
C ASN A 302 -13.23 -4.86 20.06
N GLY A 303 -13.42 -4.16 18.93
CA GLY A 303 -14.25 -2.96 18.81
C GLY A 303 -13.61 -1.67 19.33
N SER A 304 -12.35 -1.71 19.80
CA SER A 304 -11.61 -0.50 20.17
C SER A 304 -10.92 0.15 18.96
N ALA A 305 -10.63 1.44 19.07
CA ALA A 305 -9.89 2.20 18.07
C ALA A 305 -8.71 2.94 18.72
N TYR A 306 -7.64 3.11 17.95
CA TYR A 306 -6.42 3.78 18.39
C TYR A 306 -5.97 4.79 17.34
N LYS A 307 -5.44 5.91 17.83
CA LYS A 307 -4.70 6.87 17.03
C LYS A 307 -3.21 6.60 17.19
N ILE A 308 -2.52 6.49 16.07
CA ILE A 308 -1.09 6.26 15.96
C ILE A 308 -0.42 7.54 15.45
N ALA A 309 0.49 8.11 16.23
CA ALA A 309 1.14 9.38 15.95
C ALA A 309 2.59 9.39 16.49
N ARG A 310 3.42 10.30 15.96
CA ARG A 310 4.78 10.58 16.46
C ARG A 310 4.75 11.41 17.74
#